data_AF-A0AAW7YDA1-F1
#
_entry.id   AF-A0AAW7YDA1-F1
#
_cell.length_a   1.000
_cell.length_b   1.000
_cell.length_c   1.000
_cell.angle_alpha   90.00
_cell.angle_beta   90.00
_cell.angle_gamma   90.00
#
_symmetry.space_group_name_H-M   'P 1'
#
loop_
_entity.id
_entity.type
_entity.pdbx_description
1 polymer ?
#
loop_
_entity_poly.entity_id
_entity_poly.type
_entity_poly.pdbx_seq_one_letter_code
_entity_poly.pdbx_strand_id
1 'polypeptide(L)'
;MAQEQKMTVEQQQQWIREQYQIATKYLASQGLVTNSVSAEESRYFMNFMSVWKLKALDGNYYWVICGDLPSDYNAVNVAGSARDAARHFSLKWQMQAEGLLQTGEKEQEKFAQVLISKAEVLYDLVAQDNLWEIKP
;
A
#
# COMPACT_ATOMS: atom_id res chain seq x y z
N MET A 1 -7.58 -8.97 -28.15
CA MET A 1 -8.44 -9.29 -27.00
C MET A 1 -7.55 -9.86 -25.91
N ALA A 2 -7.22 -9.08 -24.88
CA ALA A 2 -6.46 -9.59 -23.75
C ALA A 2 -7.45 -10.29 -22.81
N GLN A 3 -7.37 -11.63 -22.71
CA GLN A 3 -8.07 -12.35 -21.66
C GLN A 3 -7.41 -11.97 -20.32
N GLU A 4 -8.14 -11.29 -19.44
CA GLU A 4 -7.76 -11.17 -18.03
C GLU A 4 -7.68 -12.59 -17.45
N GLN A 5 -6.46 -13.11 -17.32
CA GLN A 5 -6.23 -14.44 -16.80
C GLN A 5 -6.52 -14.41 -15.30
N LYS A 6 -7.72 -14.87 -14.91
CA LYS A 6 -8.09 -15.00 -13.50
C LYS A 6 -7.10 -15.94 -12.81
N MET A 7 -6.40 -15.43 -11.80
CA MET A 7 -5.45 -16.20 -11.01
C MET A 7 -6.15 -17.38 -10.32
N THR A 8 -5.49 -18.54 -10.27
CA THR A 8 -5.94 -19.65 -9.43
C THR A 8 -5.82 -19.30 -7.94
N VAL A 9 -6.47 -20.08 -7.07
CA VAL A 9 -6.38 -19.89 -5.61
C VAL A 9 -4.92 -20.00 -5.15
N GLU A 10 -4.17 -20.96 -5.67
CA GLU A 10 -2.76 -21.18 -5.35
C GLU A 10 -1.90 -19.98 -5.75
N GLN A 11 -2.14 -19.42 -6.94
CA GLN A 11 -1.46 -18.22 -7.42
C GLN A 11 -1.78 -17.00 -6.56
N GLN A 12 -3.04 -16.83 -6.16
CA GLN A 12 -3.44 -15.74 -5.28
C GLN A 12 -2.74 -15.84 -3.91
N GLN A 13 -2.71 -17.04 -3.33
CA GLN A 13 -2.02 -17.28 -2.06
C GLN A 13 -0.51 -17.05 -2.18
N GLN A 14 0.09 -17.43 -3.31
CA GLN A 14 1.49 -17.17 -3.57
C GLN A 14 1.78 -15.67 -3.66
N TRP A 15 0.97 -14.93 -4.41
CA TRP A 15 1.09 -13.48 -4.53
C TRP A 15 0.93 -12.78 -3.17
N ILE A 16 -0.04 -13.18 -2.35
CA ILE A 16 -0.22 -12.64 -0.99
C ILE A 16 1.05 -12.85 -0.15
N ARG A 17 1.64 -14.05 -0.19
CA ARG A 17 2.88 -14.35 0.54
C ARG A 17 4.06 -13.50 0.06
N GLU A 18 4.18 -13.29 -1.24
CA GLU A 18 5.23 -12.44 -1.83
C GLU A 18 5.06 -10.99 -1.41
N GLN A 19 3.84 -10.44 -1.48
CA GLN A 19 3.56 -9.08 -1.03
C GLN A 19 3.81 -8.90 0.47
N TYR A 20 3.53 -9.92 1.28
CA TYR A 20 3.86 -9.91 2.71
C TYR A 20 5.38 -9.83 2.94
N GLN A 21 6.16 -10.59 2.19
CA GLN A 21 7.63 -10.52 2.27
C GLN A 21 8.16 -9.16 1.84
N ILE A 22 7.59 -8.55 0.80
CA ILE A 22 7.94 -7.20 0.36
C ILE A 22 7.64 -6.18 1.48
N ALA A 23 6.45 -6.25 2.09
CA ALA A 23 6.03 -5.33 3.15
C ALA A 23 6.93 -5.41 4.38
N THR A 24 7.23 -6.63 4.84
CA THR A 24 8.07 -6.85 6.03
C THR A 24 9.53 -6.47 5.78
N LYS A 25 10.08 -6.74 4.57
CA LYS A 25 11.41 -6.29 4.17
C LYS A 25 11.50 -4.77 4.07
N TYR A 26 10.46 -4.12 3.55
CA TYR A 26 10.37 -2.68 3.49
C TYR A 26 10.37 -2.06 4.89
N LEU A 27 9.51 -2.52 5.80
CA LEU A 27 9.52 -2.02 7.18
C LEU A 27 10.86 -2.27 7.89
N ALA A 28 11.49 -3.42 7.67
CA ALA A 28 12.80 -3.70 8.22
C ALA A 28 13.87 -2.72 7.71
N SER A 29 13.81 -2.27 6.44
CA SER A 29 14.70 -1.23 5.92
C SER A 29 14.45 0.15 6.55
N GLN A 30 13.25 0.37 7.10
CA GLN A 30 12.90 1.54 7.90
C GLN A 30 13.23 1.38 9.40
N GLY A 31 13.89 0.28 9.79
CA GLY A 31 14.23 -0.02 11.19
C GLY A 31 13.09 -0.65 12.00
N LEU A 32 11.98 -1.02 11.36
CA LEU A 32 10.79 -1.58 11.99
C LEU A 32 10.68 -3.08 11.70
N VAL A 33 11.15 -3.92 12.62
CA VAL A 33 11.06 -5.37 12.46
C VAL A 33 9.68 -5.85 12.88
N THR A 34 8.97 -6.54 11.98
CA THR A 34 7.61 -7.05 12.19
C THR A 34 7.59 -8.43 12.84
N ASN A 35 6.62 -8.71 13.71
CA ASN A 35 6.44 -10.03 14.34
C ASN A 35 5.09 -10.69 14.05
N SER A 36 4.06 -9.93 13.64
CA SER A 36 2.74 -10.47 13.37
C SER A 36 1.94 -9.56 12.43
N VAL A 37 0.89 -10.13 11.84
CA VAL A 37 -0.03 -9.48 10.89
C VAL A 37 -1.47 -9.65 11.35
N SER A 38 -2.24 -8.57 11.33
CA SER A 38 -3.70 -8.64 11.47
C SER A 38 -4.33 -8.91 10.10
N ALA A 39 -4.39 -10.19 9.71
CA ALA A 39 -4.88 -10.59 8.39
C ALA A 39 -6.33 -10.14 8.11
N GLU A 40 -7.20 -10.17 9.13
CA GLU A 40 -8.61 -9.77 9.03
C GLU A 40 -8.81 -8.27 8.76
N GLU A 41 -7.84 -7.44 9.17
CA GLU A 41 -7.84 -5.99 8.97
C GLU A 41 -7.06 -5.59 7.71
N SER A 42 -6.31 -6.52 7.11
CA SER A 42 -5.51 -6.29 5.91
C SER A 42 -6.34 -6.51 4.64
N ARG A 43 -6.02 -5.80 3.57
CA ARG A 43 -6.77 -5.86 2.30
C ARG A 43 -5.83 -6.02 1.12
N TYR A 44 -6.29 -6.74 0.11
CA TYR A 44 -5.52 -7.10 -1.07
C TYR A 44 -6.35 -6.86 -2.33
N PHE A 45 -5.76 -6.17 -3.29
CA PHE A 45 -6.24 -6.03 -4.65
C PHE A 45 -5.29 -6.81 -5.54
N MET A 46 -5.68 -8.03 -5.87
CA MET A 46 -4.83 -9.00 -6.58
C MET A 46 -4.20 -8.37 -7.83
N ASN A 47 -2.92 -8.63 -8.04
CA ASN A 47 -2.09 -8.06 -9.11
C ASN A 47 -1.93 -6.54 -9.11
N PHE A 48 -2.44 -5.83 -8.10
CA PHE A 48 -2.30 -4.38 -8.01
C PHE A 48 -1.62 -3.96 -6.71
N MET A 49 -2.25 -4.16 -5.55
CA MET A 49 -1.73 -3.65 -4.28
C MET A 49 -2.18 -4.46 -3.07
N SER A 50 -1.45 -4.29 -1.98
CA SER A 50 -1.79 -4.81 -0.67
C SER A 50 -1.62 -3.74 0.40
N VAL A 51 -2.52 -3.73 1.39
CA VAL A 51 -2.46 -2.89 2.57
C VAL A 51 -2.50 -3.79 3.80
N TRP A 52 -1.41 -3.76 4.55
CA TRP A 52 -1.18 -4.62 5.70
C TRP A 52 -1.29 -3.83 6.99
N LYS A 53 -1.89 -4.45 8.01
CA LYS A 53 -1.74 -4.01 9.40
C LYS A 53 -0.72 -4.92 10.09
N LEU A 54 0.50 -4.40 10.26
CA LEU A 54 1.63 -5.16 10.80
C LEU A 54 1.97 -4.67 12.21
N LYS A 55 2.25 -5.61 13.11
CA LYS A 55 2.79 -5.31 14.44
C LYS A 55 4.30 -5.44 14.39
N ALA A 56 5.01 -4.41 14.88
CA ALA A 56 6.45 -4.46 15.05
C ALA A 56 6.86 -4.97 16.44
N LEU A 57 8.15 -5.29 16.59
CA LEU A 57 8.73 -5.76 17.85
C LEU A 57 8.67 -4.72 18.97
N ASP A 58 8.56 -3.44 18.64
CA ASP A 58 8.34 -2.34 19.58
C ASP A 58 6.92 -2.34 20.20
N GLY A 59 6.03 -3.23 19.72
CA GLY A 59 4.65 -3.36 20.16
C GLY A 59 3.66 -2.48 19.39
N ASN A 60 4.14 -1.56 18.55
CA ASN A 60 3.31 -0.66 17.75
C ASN A 60 2.78 -1.34 16.49
N TYR A 61 1.67 -0.82 16.00
CA TYR A 61 1.08 -1.23 14.73
C TYR A 61 1.31 -0.18 13.65
N TYR A 62 1.47 -0.66 12.42
CA TYR A 62 1.69 0.16 11.25
C TYR A 62 0.78 -0.31 10.11
N TRP A 63 0.26 0.66 9.36
CA TRP A 63 -0.28 0.41 8.04
C TRP A 63 0.87 0.40 7.04
N VAL A 64 0.94 -0.61 6.18
CA VAL A 64 1.98 -0.76 5.16
C VAL A 64 1.34 -1.04 3.83
N ILE A 65 1.69 -0.26 2.81
CA ILE A 65 1.20 -0.43 1.44
C ILE A 65 2.35 -0.92 0.54
N CYS A 66 2.08 -1.87 -0.35
CA CYS A 66 3.01 -2.34 -1.38
C CYS A 66 2.27 -2.96 -2.57
N GLY A 67 2.98 -3.16 -3.70
CA GLY A 67 2.42 -3.69 -4.94
C GLY A 67 3.00 -2.99 -6.16
N ASP A 68 2.19 -2.77 -7.20
CA ASP A 68 2.48 -1.89 -8.34
C ASP A 68 2.30 -0.40 -7.94
N LEU A 69 2.97 -0.01 -6.87
CA LEU A 69 3.03 1.33 -6.31
C LEU A 69 4.24 1.43 -5.36
N PRO A 70 4.67 2.64 -4.98
CA PRO A 70 5.72 2.80 -3.98
C PRO A 70 5.35 2.08 -2.67
N SER A 71 6.31 1.37 -2.09
CA SER A 71 6.13 0.84 -0.73
C SER A 71 6.24 1.97 0.29
N ASP A 72 5.28 2.06 1.20
CA ASP A 72 5.22 3.11 2.21
C ASP A 72 4.55 2.59 3.49
N TYR A 73 4.73 3.30 4.59
CA TYR A 73 4.09 2.99 5.86
C TYR A 73 3.61 4.24 6.60
N ASN A 74 2.63 4.04 7.48
CA ASN A 74 2.17 5.03 8.45
C ASN A 74 1.92 4.34 9.80
N ALA A 75 1.98 5.11 10.89
CA ALA A 75 1.52 4.63 12.19
C ALA A 75 0.03 4.25 12.12
N VAL A 76 -0.40 3.24 12.88
CA VAL A 76 -1.79 2.74 12.83
C VAL A 76 -2.84 3.82 13.12
N ASN A 77 -2.51 4.82 13.93
CA ASN A 77 -3.44 5.84 14.38
C ASN A 77 -3.86 6.84 13.30
N VAL A 78 -3.22 6.86 12.12
CA VAL A 78 -3.64 7.74 11.02
C VAL A 78 -4.94 7.28 10.36
N ALA A 79 -5.36 6.02 10.57
CA ALA A 79 -6.48 5.42 9.89
C ALA A 79 -7.12 4.28 10.70
N GLY A 80 -8.46 4.25 10.74
CA GLY A 80 -9.22 3.18 11.42
C GLY A 80 -9.37 1.89 10.62
N SER A 81 -9.08 1.91 9.31
CA SER A 81 -9.25 0.77 8.41
C SER A 81 -8.20 0.77 7.31
N ALA A 82 -8.03 -0.37 6.61
CA ALA A 82 -7.15 -0.45 5.45
C ALA A 82 -7.56 0.52 4.33
N ARG A 83 -8.87 0.78 4.16
CA ARG A 83 -9.38 1.75 3.19
C ARG A 83 -8.98 3.17 3.55
N ASP A 84 -9.11 3.54 4.82
CA ASP A 84 -8.70 4.86 5.29
C ASP A 84 -7.19 5.03 5.23
N ALA A 85 -6.43 3.96 5.49
CA ALA A 85 -4.97 3.96 5.34
C ALA A 85 -4.56 4.19 3.87
N ALA A 86 -5.20 3.50 2.92
CA ALA A 86 -5.01 3.72 1.49
C ALA A 86 -5.34 5.16 1.08
N ARG A 87 -6.42 5.74 1.61
CA ARG A 87 -6.75 7.16 1.39
C ARG A 87 -5.62 8.07 1.89
N HIS A 88 -5.11 7.77 3.09
CA HIS A 88 -4.03 8.55 3.70
C HIS A 88 -2.74 8.47 2.86
N PHE A 89 -2.37 7.30 2.33
CA PHE A 89 -1.21 7.16 1.44
C PHE A 89 -1.36 7.99 0.17
N SER A 90 -2.54 7.98 -0.46
CA SER A 90 -2.81 8.82 -1.64
C SER A 90 -2.55 10.31 -1.34
N LEU A 91 -3.09 10.83 -0.23
CA LEU A 91 -2.89 12.23 0.16
C LEU A 91 -1.43 12.53 0.52
N LYS A 92 -0.77 11.63 1.27
CA LYS A 92 0.64 11.75 1.64
C LYS A 92 1.53 11.85 0.41
N TRP A 93 1.30 11.02 -0.61
CA TRP A 93 2.08 11.02 -1.84
C TRP A 93 1.87 12.27 -2.68
N GLN A 94 0.66 12.84 -2.73
CA GLN A 94 0.42 14.14 -3.37
C GLN A 94 1.24 15.25 -2.70
N MET A 95 1.23 15.32 -1.37
CA MET A 95 2.03 16.31 -0.62
C MET A 95 3.54 16.10 -0.80
N GLN A 96 4.01 14.86 -0.79
CA GLN A 96 5.41 14.53 -1.05
C GLN A 96 5.84 14.93 -2.46
N ALA A 97 4.99 14.66 -3.46
CA ALA A 97 5.26 15.04 -4.83
C ALA A 97 5.37 16.56 -5.00
N GLU A 98 4.49 17.34 -4.37
CA GLU A 98 4.58 18.81 -4.39
C GLU A 98 5.94 19.29 -3.85
N GLY A 99 6.40 18.75 -2.72
CA GLY A 99 7.71 19.08 -2.15
C GLY A 99 8.87 18.72 -3.08
N LEU A 100 8.81 17.56 -3.74
CA LEU A 100 9.83 17.11 -4.69
C LEU A 100 9.87 17.94 -5.98
N LEU A 101 8.74 18.44 -6.46
CA LEU A 101 8.69 19.32 -7.64
C LEU A 101 9.33 20.68 -7.37
N GLN A 102 9.37 21.13 -6.12
CA GLN A 102 9.96 22.42 -5.74
C GLN A 102 11.48 22.41 -5.71
N THR A 103 12.14 21.25 -5.77
CA THR A 103 13.60 21.16 -5.67
C THR A 103 14.32 21.49 -6.98
N GLY A 104 13.63 21.40 -8.12
CA GLY A 104 14.22 21.62 -9.46
C GLY A 104 15.20 20.53 -9.90
N GLU A 105 15.28 19.42 -9.16
CA GLU A 105 16.11 18.27 -9.52
C GLU A 105 15.35 17.29 -10.40
N LYS A 106 15.85 17.04 -11.61
CA LYS A 106 15.17 16.19 -12.61
C LYS A 106 14.82 14.77 -12.11
N GLU A 107 15.63 14.18 -11.24
CA GLU A 107 15.36 12.86 -10.70
C GLU A 107 14.21 12.89 -9.68
N GLN A 108 14.17 13.91 -8.84
CA GLN A 108 13.08 14.14 -7.89
C GLN A 108 11.77 14.48 -8.60
N GLU A 109 11.83 15.31 -9.65
CA GLU A 109 10.66 15.60 -10.48
C GLU A 109 10.08 14.33 -11.12
N LYS A 110 10.92 13.43 -11.64
CA LYS A 110 10.45 12.14 -12.18
C LYS A 110 9.78 11.29 -11.12
N PHE A 111 10.33 11.24 -9.91
CA PHE A 111 9.73 10.47 -8.83
C PHE A 111 8.42 11.12 -8.33
N ALA A 112 8.35 12.45 -8.30
CA ALA A 112 7.11 13.17 -7.99
C ALA A 112 5.99 12.80 -8.96
N GLN A 113 6.27 12.69 -10.26
CA GLN A 113 5.28 12.27 -11.25
C GLN A 113 4.78 10.84 -11.02
N VAL A 114 5.66 9.93 -10.56
CA VAL A 114 5.25 8.57 -10.15
C VAL A 114 4.30 8.64 -8.94
N LEU A 115 4.62 9.45 -7.93
CA LEU A 115 3.78 9.62 -6.74
C LEU A 115 2.40 10.20 -7.08
N ILE A 116 2.34 11.24 -7.92
CA ILE A 116 1.07 11.85 -8.37
C ILE A 116 0.20 10.80 -9.06
N SER A 117 0.77 10.12 -10.06
CA SER A 117 0.02 9.12 -10.84
C SER A 117 -0.50 7.97 -9.96
N LYS A 118 0.33 7.44 -9.06
CA LYS A 118 -0.09 6.35 -8.17
C LYS A 118 -1.07 6.82 -7.10
N ALA A 119 -0.95 8.05 -6.63
CA ALA A 119 -1.89 8.64 -5.68
C ALA A 119 -3.29 8.85 -6.29
N GLU A 120 -3.38 9.30 -7.54
CA GLU A 120 -4.65 9.44 -8.26
C GLU A 120 -5.35 8.09 -8.43
N VAL A 121 -4.62 7.08 -8.93
CA VAL A 121 -5.16 5.72 -9.08
C VAL A 121 -5.63 5.16 -7.74
N LEU A 122 -4.85 5.36 -6.68
CA LEU A 122 -5.21 4.91 -5.34
C LEU A 122 -6.44 5.64 -4.79
N TYR A 123 -6.58 6.94 -5.07
CA TYR A 123 -7.74 7.73 -4.66
C TYR A 123 -9.02 7.22 -5.32
N ASP A 124 -8.98 6.99 -6.64
CA ASP A 124 -10.11 6.48 -7.41
C ASP A 124 -10.52 5.08 -6.95
N LEU A 125 -9.54 4.22 -6.61
CA LEU A 125 -9.81 2.89 -6.06
C LEU A 125 -10.46 2.98 -4.68
N VAL A 126 -9.98 3.88 -3.83
CA VAL A 126 -10.56 4.11 -2.49
C VAL A 126 -11.98 4.65 -2.59
N ALA A 127 -12.37 5.35 -3.66
CA ALA A 127 -13.71 5.87 -3.85
C ALA A 127 -14.76 4.79 -4.22
N GLN A 128 -14.34 3.61 -4.66
CA GLN A 128 -15.24 2.54 -5.12
C GLN A 128 -15.71 1.64 -3.97
N ASP A 129 -16.84 1.98 -3.34
CA ASP A 129 -17.37 1.27 -2.15
C ASP A 129 -17.44 -0.25 -2.29
N ASN A 130 -17.96 -0.73 -3.43
CA ASN A 130 -18.14 -2.15 -3.76
C ASN A 130 -16.84 -2.97 -3.71
N LEU A 131 -15.68 -2.32 -3.87
CA LEU A 131 -14.37 -2.97 -3.85
C LEU A 131 -13.82 -3.17 -2.42
N TRP A 132 -14.40 -2.48 -1.43
CA TRP A 132 -13.95 -2.51 -0.04
C TRP A 132 -14.94 -3.17 0.92
N GLU A 133 -16.13 -3.50 0.45
CA GLU A 133 -17.12 -4.24 1.22
C GLU A 133 -16.60 -5.63 1.61
N ILE A 134 -16.67 -5.92 2.91
CA ILE A 134 -16.44 -7.27 3.42
C ILE A 134 -17.70 -8.05 3.07
N LYS A 135 -17.62 -8.95 2.08
CA LYS A 135 -18.72 -9.89 1.85
C LYS A 135 -18.82 -10.83 3.07
N PRO A 136 -20.03 -10.98 3.66
CA PRO A 136 -20.25 -11.82 4.84
C PRO A 136 -19.98 -13.30 4.57
#